data_AF-A0A7R7X4Y7-F1
#
_entry.id   AF-A0A7R7X4Y7-F1
#
_cell.length_a   1.000
_cell.length_b   1.000
_cell.length_c   1.000
_cell.angle_alpha   90.00
_cell.angle_beta   90.00
_cell.angle_gamma   90.00
#
_symmetry.space_group_name_H-M   'P 1'
#
loop_
_entity.id
_entity.type
_entity.pdbx_description
1 polymer ?
#
loop_
_entity_poly.entity_id
_entity_poly.type
_entity_poly.pdbx_seq_one_letter_code
_entity_poly.pdbx_strand_id
1 'polypeptide(L)'
;MKVGIAGITGKFARRLLTHLLDVGDGSLTIKGYCRNPSKLPESVKSSPKLEIIEGTAFDQDAIATFVQGCDVVKLLIDACESANVPRYVASDWALDYTKLKVGELFPKDPMIHVKNYLDTKKVAGVHILIGGFMEPIFSPFFNIMDVQTNTFRYWGDGNEIMEGTTYDDAAKYTAKVVLDSEAKGVLKFVGGRATIQEIAKSYEKVYGTPVTLENRGSLEDLYKTMHDKRTKSPQDIYSYMSLFFYYYWVNGQTFVGPELDNARYPDVKAVDWEGCMRSWSQEQIGASHFALNM
;
A
#
# COMPACT_ATOMS: atom_id res chain seq x y z
N MET A 1 -16.35 -18.44 5.24
CA MET A 1 -15.26 -17.66 5.87
C MET A 1 -15.76 -16.29 6.29
N LYS A 2 -15.29 -15.72 7.39
CA LYS A 2 -15.63 -14.38 7.87
C LYS A 2 -14.40 -13.48 7.97
N VAL A 3 -14.41 -12.36 7.25
CA VAL A 3 -13.30 -11.40 7.18
C VAL A 3 -13.69 -10.10 7.90
N GLY A 4 -12.88 -9.66 8.87
CA GLY A 4 -13.01 -8.37 9.51
C GLY A 4 -12.11 -7.31 8.86
N ILE A 5 -12.69 -6.19 8.43
CA ILE A 5 -11.94 -5.05 7.87
C ILE A 5 -12.16 -3.82 8.76
N ALA A 6 -11.19 -3.47 9.61
CA ALA A 6 -11.22 -2.18 10.28
C ALA A 6 -10.67 -1.07 9.39
N GLY A 7 -11.31 0.11 9.48
CA GLY A 7 -11.10 1.20 8.54
C GLY A 7 -11.68 0.91 7.15
N ILE A 8 -12.80 0.17 7.07
CA ILE A 8 -13.41 -0.28 5.80
C ILE A 8 -13.71 0.86 4.81
N THR A 9 -13.92 2.08 5.30
CA THR A 9 -14.15 3.29 4.50
C THR A 9 -12.89 3.85 3.84
N GLY A 10 -11.70 3.35 4.19
CA GLY A 10 -10.43 3.83 3.66
C GLY A 10 -10.25 3.50 2.18
N LYS A 11 -9.46 4.31 1.46
CA LYS A 11 -9.24 4.17 0.01
C LYS A 11 -8.87 2.75 -0.41
N PHE A 12 -7.81 2.21 0.20
CA PHE A 12 -7.36 0.86 -0.10
C PHE A 12 -8.35 -0.21 0.37
N ALA A 13 -8.98 -0.02 1.54
CA ALA A 13 -9.95 -0.97 2.08
C ALA A 13 -11.18 -1.11 1.19
N ARG A 14 -11.65 -0.02 0.57
CA ARG A 14 -12.74 -0.05 -0.40
C ARG A 14 -12.39 -0.85 -1.65
N ARG A 15 -11.18 -0.68 -2.20
CA ARG A 15 -10.70 -1.48 -3.33
C ARG A 15 -10.61 -2.97 -2.98
N LEU A 16 -10.03 -3.29 -1.83
CA LEU A 16 -9.99 -4.67 -1.31
C LEU A 16 -11.40 -5.26 -1.16
N LEU A 17 -12.33 -4.48 -0.63
CA LEU A 17 -13.71 -4.91 -0.43
C LEU A 17 -14.40 -5.26 -1.75
N THR A 18 -14.20 -4.48 -2.81
CA THR A 18 -14.69 -4.82 -4.17
C THR A 18 -14.19 -6.20 -4.59
N HIS A 19 -12.86 -6.42 -4.54
CA HIS A 19 -12.27 -7.72 -4.91
C HIS A 19 -12.75 -8.88 -4.05
N LEU A 20 -13.01 -8.67 -2.76
CA LEU A 20 -13.55 -9.70 -1.86
C LEU A 20 -15.03 -10.00 -2.17
N LEU A 21 -15.84 -8.99 -2.48
CA LEU A 21 -17.26 -9.18 -2.79
C LEU A 21 -17.47 -9.87 -4.15
N ASP A 22 -16.59 -9.62 -5.11
CA ASP A 22 -16.60 -10.23 -6.43
C ASP A 22 -16.14 -11.71 -6.41
N VAL A 23 -15.59 -12.19 -5.29
CA VAL A 23 -15.34 -13.62 -5.12
C VAL A 23 -16.68 -14.35 -5.11
N GLY A 24 -16.86 -15.22 -6.10
CA GLY A 24 -18.06 -16.07 -6.28
C GLY A 24 -18.31 -17.09 -5.15
N ASP A 25 -17.61 -16.98 -4.03
CA ASP A 25 -17.83 -17.79 -2.84
C ASP A 25 -19.03 -17.22 -2.05
N GLY A 26 -20.13 -17.98 -2.05
CA GLY A 26 -21.34 -17.66 -1.29
C GLY A 26 -21.20 -17.80 0.22
N SER A 27 -20.15 -18.45 0.71
CA SER A 27 -19.87 -18.63 2.14
C SER A 27 -19.03 -17.50 2.76
N LEU A 28 -18.54 -16.57 1.94
CA LEU A 28 -17.78 -15.42 2.40
C LEU A 28 -18.71 -14.36 3.00
N THR A 29 -18.41 -13.96 4.22
CA THR A 29 -19.05 -12.83 4.92
C THR A 29 -17.98 -11.85 5.36
N ILE A 30 -18.33 -10.57 5.41
CA ILE A 30 -17.42 -9.48 5.72
C ILE A 30 -18.03 -8.65 6.84
N LYS A 31 -17.26 -8.41 7.91
CA LYS A 31 -17.54 -7.40 8.91
C LYS A 31 -16.70 -6.17 8.60
N GLY A 32 -17.31 -5.00 8.53
CA GLY A 32 -16.65 -3.72 8.33
C GLY A 32 -16.72 -2.86 9.58
N TYR A 33 -15.57 -2.37 10.05
CA TYR A 33 -15.51 -1.46 11.20
C TYR A 33 -15.08 -0.06 10.79
N CYS A 34 -15.89 0.95 11.15
CA CYS A 34 -15.56 2.35 10.85
C CYS A 34 -16.28 3.34 11.75
N ARG A 35 -15.80 4.59 11.75
CA ARG A 35 -16.40 5.71 12.49
C ARG A 35 -17.58 6.37 11.79
N ASN A 36 -17.69 6.19 10.48
CA ASN A 36 -18.71 6.88 9.68
C ASN A 36 -18.99 6.06 8.42
N PRO A 37 -20.05 5.23 8.43
CA PRO A 37 -20.38 4.35 7.31
C PRO A 37 -20.93 5.09 6.08
N SER A 38 -21.32 6.37 6.20
CA SER A 38 -21.84 7.13 5.04
C SER A 38 -20.80 7.35 3.93
N LYS A 39 -19.52 7.11 4.23
CA LYS A 39 -18.42 7.17 3.25
C LYS A 39 -18.33 5.93 2.33
N LEU A 40 -19.09 4.88 2.61
CA LEU A 40 -19.19 3.71 1.73
C LEU A 40 -20.26 3.93 0.65
N PRO A 41 -20.01 3.50 -0.61
CA PRO A 41 -21.02 3.51 -1.66
C PRO A 41 -22.25 2.68 -1.28
N GLU A 42 -23.43 3.12 -1.73
CA GLU A 42 -24.68 2.40 -1.44
C GLU A 42 -24.69 0.97 -2.00
N SER A 43 -24.10 0.77 -3.19
CA SER A 43 -23.95 -0.54 -3.82
C SER A 43 -23.16 -1.55 -2.97
N VAL A 44 -22.24 -1.06 -2.14
CA VAL A 44 -21.45 -1.89 -1.23
C VAL A 44 -22.23 -2.16 0.05
N LYS A 45 -22.89 -1.14 0.61
CA LYS A 45 -23.69 -1.26 1.84
C LYS A 45 -24.90 -2.19 1.68
N SER A 46 -25.47 -2.28 0.47
CA SER A 46 -26.59 -3.16 0.18
C SER A 46 -26.20 -4.63 -0.03
N SER A 47 -24.90 -4.95 -0.01
CA SER A 47 -24.43 -6.32 -0.17
C SER A 47 -24.89 -7.19 1.01
N PRO A 48 -25.55 -8.34 0.77
CA PRO A 48 -25.96 -9.25 1.84
C PRO A 48 -24.77 -9.92 2.55
N LYS A 49 -23.56 -9.83 1.96
CA LYS A 49 -22.33 -10.37 2.54
C LYS A 49 -21.68 -9.40 3.53
N LEU A 50 -22.14 -8.15 3.64
CA LEU A 50 -21.49 -7.11 4.44
C LEU A 50 -22.31 -6.73 5.67
N GLU A 51 -21.69 -6.88 6.85
CA GLU A 51 -22.16 -6.33 8.11
C GLU A 51 -21.30 -5.11 8.48
N ILE A 52 -21.93 -3.99 8.84
CA ILE A 52 -21.24 -2.77 9.26
C ILE A 52 -21.36 -2.61 10.77
N ILE A 53 -20.24 -2.39 11.44
CA ILE A 53 -20.15 -2.07 12.86
C ILE A 53 -19.55 -0.68 12.98
N GLU A 54 -20.29 0.23 13.60
CA GLU A 54 -19.85 1.59 13.83
C GLU A 54 -19.15 1.70 15.18
N GLY A 55 -18.00 2.38 15.21
CA GLY A 55 -17.25 2.62 16.44
C GLY A 55 -15.95 3.38 16.23
N THR A 56 -15.35 3.84 17.32
CA THR A 56 -14.10 4.60 17.30
C THR A 56 -12.87 3.72 17.49
N ALA A 57 -11.67 4.25 17.26
CA ALA A 57 -10.44 3.47 17.37
C ALA A 57 -10.16 2.90 18.77
N PHE A 58 -10.83 3.41 19.81
CA PHE A 58 -10.63 3.03 21.21
C PHE A 58 -11.91 2.51 21.88
N ASP A 59 -12.97 2.26 21.11
CA ASP A 59 -14.23 1.73 21.59
C ASP A 59 -14.13 0.21 21.82
N GLN A 60 -13.79 -0.20 23.05
CA GLN A 60 -13.47 -1.58 23.36
C GLN A 60 -14.64 -2.55 23.10
N ASP A 61 -15.87 -2.13 23.39
CA ASP A 61 -17.07 -2.96 23.22
C ASP A 61 -17.42 -3.15 21.75
N ALA A 62 -17.35 -2.07 20.95
CA ALA A 62 -17.58 -2.14 19.51
C ALA A 62 -16.47 -2.96 18.82
N ILE A 63 -15.22 -2.80 19.25
CA ILE A 63 -14.08 -3.59 18.78
C ILE A 63 -14.27 -5.08 19.08
N ALA A 64 -14.69 -5.44 20.30
CA ALA A 64 -14.93 -6.83 20.69
C ALA A 64 -16.04 -7.47 19.82
N THR A 65 -17.14 -6.74 19.61
CA THR A 65 -18.25 -7.16 18.74
C THR A 65 -17.78 -7.37 17.28
N PHE A 66 -16.92 -6.47 16.80
CA PHE A 66 -16.36 -6.52 15.45
C PHE A 66 -15.48 -7.75 15.22
N VAL A 67 -14.54 -8.05 16.12
CA VAL A 67 -13.60 -9.16 15.91
C VAL A 67 -14.25 -10.54 16.13
N GLN A 68 -15.36 -10.61 16.86
CA GLN A 68 -15.97 -11.87 17.26
C GLN A 68 -16.38 -12.74 16.05
N GLY A 69 -15.84 -13.96 16.02
CA GLY A 69 -16.12 -14.97 15.00
C GLY A 69 -15.52 -14.68 13.62
N CYS A 70 -14.60 -13.71 13.51
CA CYS A 70 -13.82 -13.50 12.29
C CYS A 70 -12.69 -14.54 12.19
N ASP A 71 -12.44 -15.04 10.99
CA ASP A 71 -11.30 -15.92 10.67
C ASP A 71 -10.01 -15.13 10.45
N VAL A 72 -10.16 -13.88 10.03
CA VAL A 72 -9.05 -12.95 9.78
C VAL A 72 -9.53 -11.52 9.97
N VAL A 73 -8.71 -10.69 10.62
CA VAL A 73 -9.01 -9.26 10.83
C VAL A 73 -7.86 -8.38 10.36
N LYS A 74 -8.17 -7.21 9.81
CA LYS A 74 -7.23 -6.16 9.45
C LYS A 74 -7.34 -5.01 10.46
N LEU A 75 -6.31 -4.84 11.33
CA LEU A 75 -6.21 -3.90 12.47
C LEU A 75 -6.85 -4.41 13.79
N LEU A 76 -6.28 -4.06 14.98
CA LEU A 76 -6.75 -4.41 16.35
C LEU A 76 -6.24 -5.73 16.96
N ILE A 77 -4.91 -5.88 17.08
CA ILE A 77 -4.19 -7.11 17.49
C ILE A 77 -4.74 -7.77 18.77
N ASP A 78 -4.84 -7.02 19.86
CA ASP A 78 -5.20 -7.59 21.17
C ASP A 78 -6.65 -8.10 21.22
N ALA A 79 -7.55 -7.43 20.50
CA ALA A 79 -8.92 -7.88 20.36
C ALA A 79 -8.99 -9.18 19.56
N CYS A 80 -8.17 -9.29 18.50
CA CYS A 80 -8.08 -10.51 17.69
C CYS A 80 -7.56 -11.69 18.53
N GLU A 81 -6.51 -11.48 19.32
CA GLU A 81 -5.97 -12.51 20.22
C GLU A 81 -7.01 -12.93 21.27
N SER A 82 -7.68 -11.97 21.93
CA SER A 82 -8.70 -12.24 22.94
C SER A 82 -9.91 -13.01 22.38
N ALA A 83 -10.28 -12.73 21.12
CA ALA A 83 -11.36 -13.42 20.41
C ALA A 83 -10.92 -14.71 19.70
N ASN A 84 -9.66 -15.14 19.85
CA ASN A 84 -9.07 -16.30 19.17
C ASN A 84 -9.19 -16.24 17.63
N VAL A 85 -9.10 -15.05 17.06
CA VAL A 85 -9.01 -14.89 15.60
C VAL A 85 -7.70 -15.54 15.12
N PRO A 86 -7.74 -16.47 14.14
CA PRO A 86 -6.56 -17.21 13.71
C PRO A 86 -5.45 -16.34 13.10
N ARG A 87 -5.81 -15.35 12.28
CA ARG A 87 -4.86 -14.53 11.52
C ARG A 87 -5.17 -13.04 11.60
N TYR A 88 -4.11 -12.24 11.52
CA TYR A 88 -4.20 -10.78 11.52
C TYR A 88 -3.41 -10.21 10.35
N VAL A 89 -4.06 -9.44 9.48
CA VAL A 89 -3.41 -8.77 8.35
C VAL A 89 -3.04 -7.34 8.75
N ALA A 90 -1.73 -7.07 8.86
CA ALA A 90 -1.21 -5.77 9.21
C ALA A 90 -1.38 -4.74 8.07
N SER A 91 -1.49 -3.46 8.44
CA SER A 91 -1.69 -2.36 7.50
C SER A 91 -0.36 -1.86 6.91
N ASP A 92 0.34 -2.73 6.17
CA ASP A 92 1.70 -2.47 5.73
C ASP A 92 1.78 -1.82 4.34
N TRP A 93 1.44 -2.57 3.28
CA TRP A 93 1.51 -2.20 1.85
C TRP A 93 2.66 -1.24 1.55
N ALA A 94 3.87 -1.73 1.79
CA ALA A 94 5.09 -0.93 1.78
C ALA A 94 6.25 -1.66 1.11
N LEU A 95 7.34 -0.91 0.95
CA LEU A 95 8.70 -1.41 0.84
C LEU A 95 9.05 -2.35 2.01
N ASP A 96 10.17 -3.05 1.92
CA ASP A 96 10.61 -3.98 2.96
C ASP A 96 11.13 -3.24 4.19
N TYR A 97 10.19 -2.84 5.05
CA TYR A 97 10.47 -2.13 6.29
C TYR A 97 11.18 -3.01 7.33
N THR A 98 11.24 -4.33 7.14
CA THR A 98 11.96 -5.23 8.04
C THR A 98 13.48 -5.03 7.98
N LYS A 99 13.95 -4.37 6.91
CA LYS A 99 15.35 -3.99 6.68
C LYS A 99 15.69 -2.60 7.23
N LEU A 100 14.71 -1.90 7.80
CA LEU A 100 14.90 -0.57 8.39
C LEU A 100 15.20 -0.66 9.88
N LYS A 101 16.01 0.28 10.36
CA LYS A 101 16.07 0.63 11.78
C LYS A 101 15.01 1.69 12.08
N VAL A 102 14.47 1.66 13.29
CA VAL A 102 13.55 2.71 13.77
C VAL A 102 14.22 4.08 13.60
N GLY A 103 13.49 5.01 12.99
CA GLY A 103 13.92 6.39 12.73
C GLY A 103 14.53 6.63 11.34
N GLU A 104 14.93 5.59 10.61
CA GLU A 104 15.44 5.69 9.23
C GLU A 104 14.34 6.23 8.30
N LEU A 105 13.19 5.55 8.26
CA LEU A 105 11.99 6.02 7.58
C LEU A 105 10.86 6.16 8.61
N PHE A 106 10.84 7.28 9.33
CA PHE A 106 9.91 7.51 10.44
C PHE A 106 8.42 7.25 10.15
N PRO A 107 7.87 7.49 8.93
CA PRO A 107 6.47 7.16 8.64
C PRO A 107 6.18 5.64 8.65
N LYS A 108 7.23 4.80 8.61
CA LYS A 108 7.16 3.33 8.65
C LYS A 108 7.60 2.72 9.98
N ASP A 109 8.07 3.53 10.95
CA ASP A 109 8.35 3.06 12.31
C ASP A 109 7.15 2.35 12.97
N PRO A 110 5.88 2.81 12.81
CA PRO A 110 4.74 2.10 13.38
C PRO A 110 4.61 0.65 12.89
N MET A 111 4.98 0.35 11.64
CA MET A 111 4.92 -1.01 11.10
C MET A 111 5.96 -1.93 11.74
N ILE A 112 7.16 -1.40 12.05
CA ILE A 112 8.19 -2.13 12.80
C ILE A 112 7.66 -2.50 14.19
N HIS A 113 7.04 -1.54 14.90
CA HIS A 113 6.44 -1.79 16.21
C HIS A 113 5.27 -2.79 16.15
N VAL A 114 4.39 -2.66 15.16
CA VAL A 114 3.25 -3.57 14.93
C VAL A 114 3.72 -4.99 14.66
N LYS A 115 4.72 -5.17 13.79
CA LYS A 115 5.30 -6.48 13.50
C LYS A 115 5.92 -7.09 14.75
N ASN A 116 6.78 -6.36 15.46
CA ASN A 116 7.42 -6.86 16.68
C ASN A 116 6.38 -7.23 17.73
N TYR A 117 5.30 -6.45 17.87
CA TYR A 117 4.23 -6.77 18.79
C TYR A 117 3.46 -8.02 18.36
N LEU A 118 3.11 -8.16 17.09
CA LEU A 118 2.47 -9.38 16.55
C LEU A 118 3.31 -10.64 16.78
N ASP A 119 4.62 -10.55 16.66
CA ASP A 119 5.52 -11.69 16.89
C ASP A 119 5.47 -12.19 18.36
N THR A 120 4.95 -11.39 19.30
CA THR A 120 4.73 -11.79 20.71
C THR A 120 3.37 -12.44 20.97
N LYS A 121 2.50 -12.51 19.95
CA LYS A 121 1.09 -12.88 20.09
C LYS A 121 0.81 -14.28 19.55
N LYS A 122 -0.31 -14.86 19.97
CA LYS A 122 -0.78 -16.16 19.46
C LYS A 122 -1.44 -16.06 18.09
N VAL A 123 -2.06 -14.92 17.79
CA VAL A 123 -2.66 -14.66 16.47
C VAL A 123 -1.55 -14.56 15.42
N ALA A 124 -1.69 -15.29 14.31
CA ALA A 124 -0.66 -15.30 13.27
C ALA A 124 -0.65 -13.97 12.50
N GLY A 125 0.49 -13.27 12.55
CA GLY A 125 0.71 -12.05 11.77
C GLY A 125 0.86 -12.32 10.27
N VAL A 126 0.23 -11.49 9.45
CA VAL A 126 0.35 -11.48 8.00
C VAL A 126 0.74 -10.07 7.56
N HIS A 127 1.86 -9.96 6.86
CA HIS A 127 2.46 -8.71 6.43
C HIS A 127 2.59 -8.73 4.91
N ILE A 128 2.09 -7.70 4.23
CA ILE A 128 2.06 -7.65 2.76
C ILE A 128 2.94 -6.50 2.30
N LEU A 129 4.05 -6.84 1.64
CA LEU A 129 5.01 -5.90 1.07
C LEU A 129 4.84 -5.83 -0.43
N ILE A 130 4.80 -4.61 -0.98
CA ILE A 130 4.44 -4.35 -2.37
C ILE A 130 5.42 -3.49 -3.16
N GLY A 131 6.55 -3.14 -2.54
CA GLY A 131 7.38 -2.01 -2.97
C GLY A 131 6.68 -0.70 -2.64
N GLY A 132 6.70 0.27 -3.55
CA GLY A 132 5.81 1.43 -3.46
C GLY A 132 4.55 1.26 -4.29
N PHE A 133 3.49 1.97 -3.91
CA PHE A 133 2.37 2.11 -4.83
C PHE A 133 2.82 2.88 -6.08
N MET A 134 2.41 2.44 -7.26
CA MET A 134 2.85 3.08 -8.52
C MET A 134 2.20 4.45 -8.73
N GLU A 135 0.91 4.60 -8.42
CA GLU A 135 0.13 5.81 -8.70
C GLU A 135 0.67 7.08 -8.01
N PRO A 136 1.17 7.03 -6.76
CA PRO A 136 1.79 8.19 -6.11
C PRO A 136 2.96 8.86 -6.84
N ILE A 137 3.64 8.20 -7.80
CA ILE A 137 4.73 8.87 -8.55
C ILE A 137 4.22 10.09 -9.34
N PHE A 138 2.94 10.06 -9.74
CA PHE A 138 2.27 11.14 -10.48
C PHE A 138 1.66 12.19 -9.55
N SER A 139 1.84 12.05 -8.23
CA SER A 139 1.30 12.99 -7.25
C SER A 139 2.22 14.22 -7.08
N PRO A 140 1.63 15.41 -6.87
CA PRO A 140 2.41 16.60 -6.48
C PRO A 140 3.19 16.42 -5.17
N PHE A 141 2.74 15.51 -4.29
CA PHE A 141 3.40 15.22 -3.01
C PHE A 141 4.80 14.64 -3.20
N PHE A 142 4.95 13.67 -4.12
CA PHE A 142 6.25 13.09 -4.45
C PHE A 142 7.04 13.95 -5.43
N ASN A 143 6.36 14.69 -6.31
CA ASN A 143 6.98 15.56 -7.30
C ASN A 143 8.07 14.85 -8.13
N ILE A 144 7.80 13.58 -8.46
CA ILE A 144 8.64 12.73 -9.31
C ILE A 144 8.28 12.97 -10.76
N MET A 145 6.99 12.95 -11.10
CA MET A 145 6.52 13.24 -12.44
C MET A 145 5.62 14.48 -12.41
N ASP A 146 5.93 15.45 -13.26
CA ASP A 146 5.12 16.63 -13.51
C ASP A 146 4.37 16.48 -14.82
N VAL A 147 3.07 16.20 -14.69
CA VAL A 147 2.17 15.93 -15.83
C VAL A 147 1.96 17.14 -16.73
N GLN A 148 2.18 18.36 -16.23
CA GLN A 148 1.96 19.58 -17.02
C GLN A 148 3.13 19.84 -17.97
N THR A 149 4.34 19.55 -17.50
CA THR A 149 5.59 19.76 -18.27
C THR A 149 6.15 18.48 -18.88
N ASN A 150 5.54 17.32 -18.58
CA ASN A 150 6.06 15.99 -18.88
C ASN A 150 7.52 15.80 -18.42
N THR A 151 7.83 16.29 -17.20
CA THR A 151 9.16 16.21 -16.62
C THR A 151 9.22 15.15 -15.53
N PHE A 152 10.10 14.17 -15.71
CA PHE A 152 10.48 13.22 -14.66
C PHE A 152 11.71 13.72 -13.93
N ARG A 153 11.56 13.93 -12.62
CA ARG A 153 12.57 14.44 -11.71
C ARG A 153 13.09 13.31 -10.85
N TYR A 154 14.41 13.23 -10.72
CA TYR A 154 15.03 12.11 -10.03
C TYR A 154 16.30 12.52 -9.28
N TRP A 155 16.68 11.68 -8.32
CA TRP A 155 17.94 11.77 -7.60
C TRP A 155 18.78 10.54 -7.89
N GLY A 156 20.09 10.70 -7.92
CA GLY A 156 21.02 9.64 -8.26
C GLY A 156 21.52 9.72 -9.71
N ASP A 157 21.93 8.58 -10.25
CA ASP A 157 22.42 8.47 -11.64
C ASP A 157 21.30 8.11 -12.63
N GLY A 158 20.11 7.77 -12.12
CA GLY A 158 18.93 7.38 -12.90
C GLY A 158 18.87 5.89 -13.20
N ASN A 159 19.83 5.09 -12.71
CA ASN A 159 19.84 3.63 -12.76
C ASN A 159 19.29 3.00 -11.48
N GLU A 160 18.90 3.83 -10.49
CA GLU A 160 18.26 3.35 -9.28
C GLU A 160 16.93 2.67 -9.60
N ILE A 161 16.73 1.49 -9.00
CA ILE A 161 15.54 0.68 -9.22
C ILE A 161 14.40 1.17 -8.35
N MET A 162 13.21 1.26 -8.95
CA MET A 162 11.93 1.43 -8.28
C MET A 162 11.09 0.18 -8.44
N GLU A 163 10.84 -0.51 -7.32
CA GLU A 163 9.87 -1.59 -7.24
C GLU A 163 8.50 -1.04 -6.85
N GLY A 164 7.46 -1.46 -7.55
CA GLY A 164 6.12 -1.04 -7.20
C GLY A 164 5.02 -1.96 -7.65
N THR A 165 3.82 -1.67 -7.16
CA THR A 165 2.59 -2.38 -7.48
C THR A 165 1.44 -1.37 -7.53
N THR A 166 0.49 -1.54 -8.44
CA THR A 166 -0.70 -0.68 -8.49
C THR A 166 -1.56 -0.87 -7.23
N TYR A 167 -2.38 0.13 -6.89
CA TYR A 167 -3.37 -0.01 -5.82
C TYR A 167 -4.28 -1.22 -6.05
N ASP A 168 -4.65 -1.45 -7.31
CA ASP A 168 -5.58 -2.50 -7.68
C ASP A 168 -4.97 -3.90 -7.53
N ASP A 169 -3.75 -4.11 -8.04
CA ASP A 169 -3.10 -5.42 -7.92
C ASP A 169 -2.68 -5.73 -6.49
N ALA A 170 -2.25 -4.73 -5.73
CA ALA A 170 -2.02 -4.88 -4.29
C ALA A 170 -3.31 -5.29 -3.56
N ALA A 171 -4.47 -4.76 -3.96
CA ALA A 171 -5.76 -5.15 -3.41
C ALA A 171 -6.16 -6.58 -3.82
N LYS A 172 -5.92 -6.99 -5.08
CA LYS A 172 -6.13 -8.37 -5.55
C LYS A 172 -5.26 -9.37 -4.80
N TYR A 173 -3.97 -9.11 -4.65
CA TYR A 173 -3.08 -9.94 -3.84
C TYR A 173 -3.54 -10.00 -2.39
N THR A 174 -3.93 -8.86 -1.81
CA THR A 174 -4.46 -8.83 -0.44
C THR A 174 -5.73 -9.67 -0.31
N ALA A 175 -6.63 -9.64 -1.30
CA ALA A 175 -7.83 -10.49 -1.29
C ALA A 175 -7.46 -11.98 -1.33
N LYS A 176 -6.52 -12.39 -2.18
CA LYS A 176 -6.02 -13.77 -2.24
C LYS A 176 -5.36 -14.21 -0.92
N VAL A 177 -4.53 -13.35 -0.32
CA VAL A 177 -3.88 -13.59 0.99
C VAL A 177 -4.90 -13.71 2.12
N VAL A 178 -5.93 -12.85 2.12
CA VAL A 178 -7.00 -12.89 3.13
C VAL A 178 -7.73 -14.23 3.06
N LEU A 179 -8.00 -14.74 1.85
CA LEU A 179 -8.73 -15.99 1.63
C LEU A 179 -7.89 -17.26 1.77
N ASP A 180 -6.57 -17.16 1.65
CA ASP A 180 -5.63 -18.27 1.90
C ASP A 180 -5.43 -18.47 3.41
N SER A 181 -5.95 -19.57 3.97
CA SER A 181 -5.84 -19.89 5.40
C SER A 181 -4.40 -20.13 5.86
N GLU A 182 -3.50 -20.51 4.95
CA GLU A 182 -2.11 -20.84 5.23
C GLU A 182 -1.18 -19.62 5.07
N ALA A 183 -1.71 -18.48 4.62
CA ALA A 183 -0.94 -17.26 4.46
C ALA A 183 -0.58 -16.63 5.82
N LYS A 184 0.72 -16.61 6.13
CA LYS A 184 1.30 -16.05 7.36
C LYS A 184 2.71 -15.52 7.12
N GLY A 185 3.20 -14.67 8.01
CA GLY A 185 4.51 -14.05 7.91
C GLY A 185 4.54 -12.91 6.89
N VAL A 186 5.72 -12.65 6.34
CA VAL A 186 5.97 -11.60 5.35
C VAL A 186 5.77 -12.17 3.94
N LEU A 187 4.84 -11.57 3.20
CA LEU A 187 4.50 -11.93 1.83
C LEU A 187 4.81 -10.76 0.91
N LYS A 188 5.41 -11.05 -0.24
CA LYS A 188 6.09 -10.09 -1.10
C LYS A 188 5.53 -10.13 -2.52
N PHE A 189 4.89 -9.06 -2.96
CA PHE A 189 4.29 -8.98 -4.29
C PHE A 189 4.72 -7.72 -5.02
N VAL A 190 5.45 -7.84 -6.12
CA VAL A 190 5.88 -6.68 -6.92
C VAL A 190 5.30 -6.79 -8.32
N GLY A 191 4.62 -5.75 -8.79
CA GLY A 191 4.06 -5.68 -10.15
C GLY A 191 5.11 -5.25 -11.19
N GLY A 192 5.94 -4.27 -10.85
CA GLY A 192 6.96 -3.73 -11.75
C GLY A 192 8.25 -3.39 -11.02
N ARG A 193 9.37 -3.56 -11.72
CA ARG A 193 10.71 -3.23 -11.28
C ARG A 193 11.42 -2.55 -12.45
N ALA A 194 11.71 -1.27 -12.31
CA ALA A 194 12.30 -0.46 -13.40
C ALA A 194 13.09 0.72 -12.84
N THR A 195 14.00 1.27 -13.64
CA THR A 195 14.65 2.54 -13.33
C THR A 195 13.76 3.72 -13.71
N ILE A 196 14.07 4.92 -13.21
CA ILE A 196 13.31 6.12 -13.58
C ILE A 196 13.39 6.41 -15.09
N GLN A 197 14.51 6.07 -15.74
CA GLN A 197 14.67 6.21 -17.18
C GLN A 197 13.76 5.25 -17.96
N GLU A 198 13.60 4.02 -17.48
CA GLU A 198 12.71 3.03 -18.08
C GLU A 198 11.23 3.39 -17.86
N ILE A 199 10.89 3.92 -16.68
CA ILE A 199 9.55 4.45 -16.39
C ILE A 199 9.23 5.62 -17.33
N ALA A 200 10.16 6.55 -17.51
CA ALA A 200 10.01 7.68 -18.42
C ALA A 200 9.80 7.22 -19.88
N LYS A 201 10.57 6.25 -20.36
CA LYS A 201 10.38 5.64 -21.69
C LYS A 201 9.01 4.95 -21.83
N SER A 202 8.54 4.30 -20.77
CA SER A 202 7.20 3.68 -20.75
C SER A 202 6.12 4.75 -20.89
N TYR A 203 6.28 5.90 -20.23
CA TYR A 203 5.37 7.03 -20.35
C TYR A 203 5.32 7.58 -21.78
N GLU A 204 6.48 7.81 -22.41
CA GLU A 204 6.55 8.25 -23.81
C GLU A 204 5.87 7.26 -24.75
N LYS A 205 6.08 5.97 -24.54
CA LYS A 205 5.48 4.90 -25.37
C LYS A 205 3.96 4.81 -25.21
N VAL A 206 3.44 5.00 -24.00
CA VAL A 206 1.99 4.90 -23.75
C VAL A 206 1.25 6.12 -24.25
N TYR A 207 1.80 7.32 -24.05
CA TYR A 207 1.11 8.58 -24.33
C TYR A 207 1.58 9.31 -25.59
N GLY A 208 2.61 8.80 -26.28
CA GLY A 208 3.17 9.43 -27.48
C GLY A 208 3.73 10.83 -27.24
N THR A 209 4.01 11.19 -25.98
CA THR A 209 4.45 12.52 -25.57
C THR A 209 5.89 12.44 -25.09
N PRO A 210 6.82 13.24 -25.66
CA PRO A 210 8.21 13.28 -25.19
C PRO A 210 8.30 13.71 -23.73
N VAL A 211 9.25 13.15 -23.00
CA VAL A 211 9.51 13.50 -21.60
C VAL A 211 10.88 14.14 -21.41
N THR A 212 10.98 15.03 -20.43
CA THR A 212 12.25 15.59 -19.99
C THR A 212 12.70 14.88 -18.71
N LEU A 213 13.97 14.52 -18.63
CA LEU A 213 14.60 14.02 -17.41
C LEU A 213 15.35 15.16 -16.70
N GLU A 214 15.01 15.42 -15.44
CA GLU A 214 15.64 16.44 -14.59
C GLU A 214 16.35 15.77 -13.41
N ASN A 215 17.68 15.73 -13.45
CA ASN A 215 18.48 15.25 -12.32
C ASN A 215 18.56 16.34 -11.24
N ARG A 216 18.19 16.00 -10.00
CA ARG A 216 18.20 16.90 -8.84
C ARG A 216 19.45 16.82 -7.98
N GLY A 217 20.36 15.91 -8.29
CA GLY A 217 21.59 15.64 -7.54
C GLY A 217 21.75 14.16 -7.24
N SER A 218 22.85 13.80 -6.57
CA SER A 218 23.14 12.43 -6.16
C SER A 218 22.21 11.94 -5.04
N LEU A 219 22.23 10.64 -4.73
CA LEU A 219 21.57 10.11 -3.53
C LEU A 219 22.16 10.69 -2.23
N GLU A 220 23.44 11.07 -2.23
CA GLU A 220 24.06 11.76 -1.10
C GLU A 220 23.47 13.17 -0.91
N ASP A 221 23.24 13.89 -2.01
CA ASP A 221 22.58 15.21 -1.98
C ASP A 221 21.14 15.09 -1.49
N LEU A 222 20.41 14.05 -1.90
CA LEU A 222 19.08 13.76 -1.38
C LEU A 222 19.11 13.50 0.13
N TYR A 223 20.05 12.65 0.60
CA TYR A 223 20.19 12.34 2.03
C TYR A 223 20.47 13.60 2.85
N LYS A 224 21.41 14.45 2.40
CA LYS A 224 21.68 15.75 3.05
C LYS A 224 20.44 16.63 3.05
N THR A 225 19.78 16.78 1.89
CA THR A 225 18.59 17.63 1.74
C THR A 225 17.44 17.22 2.64
N MET A 226 17.14 15.92 2.74
CA MET A 226 16.03 15.44 3.58
C MET A 226 16.30 15.67 5.07
N HIS A 227 17.54 15.45 5.53
CA HIS A 227 17.93 15.68 6.93
C HIS A 227 18.02 17.17 7.27
N ASP A 228 18.55 17.99 6.37
CA ASP A 228 18.60 19.44 6.55
C ASP A 228 17.20 20.04 6.68
N LYS A 229 16.25 19.64 5.82
CA LYS A 229 14.86 20.10 5.91
C LYS A 229 14.20 19.67 7.21
N ARG A 230 14.36 18.40 7.60
CA ARG A 230 13.86 17.89 8.88
C ARG A 230 14.45 18.66 10.07
N THR A 231 15.72 19.00 10.03
CA THR A 231 16.41 19.71 11.13
C THR A 231 15.97 21.18 11.21
N LYS A 232 15.85 21.86 10.06
CA LYS A 232 15.43 23.28 10.00
C LYS A 232 13.95 23.47 10.33
N SER A 233 13.09 22.52 10.00
CA SER A 233 11.64 22.63 10.18
C SER A 233 11.01 21.30 10.58
N PRO A 234 11.33 20.76 11.77
CA PRO A 234 10.91 19.41 12.17
C PRO A 234 9.39 19.23 12.26
N GLN A 235 8.65 20.32 12.55
CA GLN A 235 7.19 20.31 12.63
C GLN A 235 6.52 20.34 11.25
N ASP A 236 7.23 20.78 10.21
CA ASP A 236 6.73 20.80 8.82
C ASP A 236 7.01 19.47 8.13
N ILE A 237 6.41 18.41 8.66
CA ILE A 237 6.62 17.02 8.24
C ILE A 237 6.43 16.85 6.73
N TYR A 238 5.40 17.48 6.16
CA TYR A 238 5.06 17.34 4.75
C TYR A 238 6.12 17.92 3.80
N SER A 239 6.96 18.86 4.26
CA SER A 239 8.03 19.45 3.44
C SER A 239 9.21 18.52 3.17
N TYR A 240 9.40 17.47 3.97
CA TYR A 240 10.53 16.55 3.87
C TYR A 240 10.14 15.07 3.81
N MET A 241 8.92 14.71 4.21
CA MET A 241 8.47 13.31 4.27
C MET A 241 8.59 12.58 2.92
N SER A 242 8.25 13.24 1.80
CA SER A 242 8.36 12.63 0.47
C SER A 242 9.80 12.33 0.08
N LEU A 243 10.78 13.11 0.56
CA LEU A 243 12.20 12.88 0.31
C LEU A 243 12.71 11.64 1.04
N PHE A 244 12.28 11.43 2.29
CA PHE A 244 12.58 10.20 3.03
C PHE A 244 11.98 8.98 2.31
N PHE A 245 10.71 9.05 1.89
CA PHE A 245 10.11 7.96 1.11
C PHE A 245 10.88 7.71 -0.18
N TYR A 246 11.20 8.74 -0.96
CA TYR A 246 11.96 8.59 -2.20
C TYR A 246 13.31 7.92 -1.95
N TYR A 247 14.08 8.44 -0.98
CA TYR A 247 15.41 7.93 -0.67
C TYR A 247 15.38 6.43 -0.35
N TYR A 248 14.54 5.99 0.59
CA TYR A 248 14.47 4.58 0.96
C TYR A 248 13.82 3.69 -0.11
N TRP A 249 13.00 4.24 -0.99
CA TRP A 249 12.44 3.50 -2.11
C TRP A 249 13.52 3.12 -3.13
N VAL A 250 14.52 3.98 -3.36
CA VAL A 250 15.49 3.81 -4.46
C VAL A 250 16.91 3.46 -4.01
N ASN A 251 17.26 3.65 -2.73
CA ASN A 251 18.63 3.42 -2.22
C ASN A 251 19.06 1.93 -2.13
N GLY A 252 18.19 0.99 -2.50
CA GLY A 252 18.46 -0.44 -2.46
C GLY A 252 18.28 -1.14 -1.11
N GLN A 253 18.19 -0.41 -0.01
CA GLN A 253 18.05 -1.00 1.33
C GLN A 253 16.72 -1.74 1.49
N THR A 254 15.64 -1.20 0.95
CA THR A 254 14.27 -1.68 1.23
C THR A 254 13.58 -2.37 0.07
N PHE A 255 14.36 -2.79 -0.93
CA PHE A 255 13.84 -3.63 -2.01
C PHE A 255 13.16 -4.88 -1.43
N VAL A 256 11.99 -5.19 -1.95
CA VAL A 256 11.20 -6.36 -1.60
C VAL A 256 11.77 -7.60 -2.28
N GLY A 257 12.15 -7.48 -3.56
CA GLY A 257 12.76 -8.56 -4.33
C GLY A 257 14.22 -8.89 -3.92
N PRO A 258 14.86 -9.87 -4.59
CA PRO A 258 14.40 -10.55 -5.82
C PRO A 258 13.46 -11.74 -5.56
N GLU A 259 13.42 -12.28 -4.35
CA GLU A 259 12.53 -13.39 -3.99
C GLU A 259 11.13 -12.85 -3.71
N LEU A 260 10.17 -13.24 -4.56
CA LEU A 260 8.79 -12.76 -4.54
C LEU A 260 7.81 -13.92 -4.47
N ASP A 261 6.65 -13.66 -3.88
CA ASP A 261 5.55 -14.62 -3.71
C ASP A 261 4.51 -14.54 -4.83
N ASN A 262 4.73 -13.73 -5.89
CA ASN A 262 3.77 -13.57 -7.00
C ASN A 262 3.24 -14.91 -7.53
N ALA A 263 4.11 -15.93 -7.67
CA ALA A 263 3.76 -17.25 -8.17
C ALA A 263 2.79 -18.04 -7.27
N ARG A 264 2.66 -17.66 -5.99
CA ARG A 264 1.68 -18.25 -5.06
C ARG A 264 0.24 -17.95 -5.46
N TYR A 265 -0.02 -16.83 -6.15
CA TYR A 265 -1.35 -16.42 -6.60
C TYR A 265 -1.35 -16.11 -8.10
N PRO A 266 -1.19 -17.13 -8.97
CA PRO A 266 -0.96 -16.95 -10.40
C PRO A 266 -2.14 -16.30 -11.16
N ASP A 267 -3.34 -16.27 -10.57
CA ASP A 267 -4.51 -15.60 -11.14
C ASP A 267 -4.38 -14.06 -11.12
N VAL A 268 -3.58 -13.53 -10.19
CA VAL A 268 -3.32 -12.09 -10.11
C VAL A 268 -2.26 -11.75 -11.15
N LYS A 269 -2.70 -11.25 -12.30
CA LYS A 269 -1.82 -10.75 -13.36
C LYS A 269 -1.45 -9.30 -13.05
N ALA A 270 -0.48 -9.14 -12.14
CA ALA A 270 0.01 -7.81 -11.79
C ALA A 270 0.64 -7.13 -12.99
N VAL A 271 0.33 -5.84 -13.17
CA VAL A 271 0.89 -5.03 -14.25
C VAL A 271 2.20 -4.38 -13.83
N ASP A 272 3.07 -4.14 -14.80
CA ASP A 272 4.27 -3.33 -14.64
C ASP A 272 3.96 -1.83 -14.72
N TRP A 273 5.00 -1.00 -14.77
CA TRP A 273 4.86 0.46 -14.87
C TRP A 273 4.15 0.90 -16.16
N GLU A 274 4.41 0.24 -17.29
CA GLU A 274 3.74 0.53 -18.57
C GLU A 274 2.26 0.17 -18.49
N GLY A 275 1.93 -1.02 -17.97
CA GLY A 275 0.54 -1.46 -17.78
C GLY A 275 -0.23 -0.61 -16.76
N CYS A 276 0.44 -0.12 -15.72
CA CYS A 276 -0.13 0.90 -14.82
C CYS A 276 -0.53 2.15 -15.62
N MET A 277 0.37 2.69 -16.46
CA MET A 277 0.06 3.88 -17.27
C MET A 277 -1.08 3.61 -18.27
N ARG A 278 -1.10 2.43 -18.92
CA ARG A 278 -2.20 2.05 -19.83
C ARG A 278 -3.58 1.99 -19.17
N SER A 279 -3.62 1.89 -17.85
CA SER A 279 -4.88 1.89 -17.08
C SER A 279 -5.46 3.30 -16.88
N TRP A 280 -4.75 4.36 -17.30
CA TRP A 280 -5.15 5.75 -17.17
C TRP A 280 -4.98 6.49 -18.50
N SER A 281 -5.92 7.37 -18.83
CA SER A 281 -5.65 8.40 -19.84
C SER A 281 -4.57 9.37 -19.34
N GLN A 282 -3.90 10.04 -20.27
CA GLN A 282 -2.85 11.02 -19.95
C GLN A 282 -3.41 12.15 -19.08
N GLU A 283 -4.66 12.56 -19.32
CA GLU A 283 -5.34 13.60 -18.57
C GLU A 283 -5.67 13.17 -17.13
N GLN A 284 -5.86 11.87 -16.90
CA GLN A 284 -6.27 11.33 -15.60
C GLN A 284 -5.09 10.84 -14.75
N ILE A 285 -3.93 10.53 -15.33
CA ILE A 285 -2.84 9.88 -14.61
C ILE A 285 -2.31 10.71 -13.43
N GLY A 286 -2.30 12.04 -13.54
CA GLY A 286 -1.95 12.94 -12.44
C GLY A 286 -2.89 12.84 -11.23
N ALA A 287 -4.14 12.41 -11.44
CA ALA A 287 -5.15 12.20 -10.39
C ALA A 287 -5.28 10.72 -9.95
N SER A 288 -4.55 9.79 -10.59
CA SER A 288 -4.61 8.35 -10.30
C SER A 288 -4.39 8.02 -8.82
N HIS A 289 -3.51 8.77 -8.16
CA HIS A 289 -3.21 8.59 -6.73
C HIS A 289 -4.39 8.88 -5.79
N PHE A 290 -5.39 9.66 -6.22
CA PHE A 290 -6.63 9.91 -5.48
C PHE A 290 -7.77 8.95 -5.82
N ALA A 291 -7.68 8.26 -6.95
CA ALA A 291 -8.81 7.50 -7.45
C ALA A 291 -9.21 6.36 -6.49
N LEU A 292 -10.51 6.22 -6.28
CA LEU A 292 -11.11 5.17 -5.44
C LEU A 292 -11.57 3.95 -6.24
N ASN A 293 -11.82 4.12 -7.55
CA ASN A 293 -12.27 3.08 -8.47
C ASN A 293 -11.41 3.13 -9.74
N MET A 294 -11.24 1.98 -10.39
CA MET A 294 -11.28 1.89 -11.86
C MET A 294 -12.63 1.28 -12.21
#